data_AF-A0A0W7YM62-F1
#
_entry.id   AF-A0A0W7YM62-F1
#
_cell.length_a   1.000
_cell.length_b   1.000
_cell.length_c   1.000
_cell.angle_alpha   90.00
_cell.angle_beta   90.00
_cell.angle_gamma   90.00
#
_symmetry.space_group_name_H-M   'P 1'
#
loop_
_entity.id
_entity.type
_entity.pdbx_description
1 polymer ?
#
loop_
_entity_poly.entity_id
_entity_poly.type
_entity_poly.pdbx_seq_one_letter_code
_entity_poly.pdbx_strand_id
1 'polypeptide(L)'
;MMTSFLFVTGNIYTAKATEIPENTHNIIKQQGVSIEDIDKKIDNMIASIPPLFGFLPYNRFPYMFGESVDVSGINIENTNVTSVVPLFIGSNTFENRTDRLITYNTSSFSKSITDSTTTQTLHGFKTAFEASGKVGIPLVTEGQIKTTLEYNFSNTDSTTKSVTTTYTATPQPIPVPPYTKTRTDVYLNQVSISGNVEIYADAITGIKAESSGTVISIGAGLDLASNTYGLIRSPKDPDRVRAIGSGKFNLIHGADFFAITYDITYGEASARIIDVREFSLK
;
A
#
# COMPACT_ATOMS: atom_id res chain seq x y z
N MET A 1 37.23 28.86 0.61
CA MET A 1 37.48 28.04 -0.59
C MET A 1 36.17 27.37 -0.94
N MET A 2 35.57 27.76 -2.07
CA MET A 2 34.25 27.32 -2.54
C MET A 2 34.29 25.84 -2.94
N THR A 3 33.50 25.01 -2.27
CA THR A 3 33.17 23.65 -2.69
C THR A 3 32.14 23.71 -3.82
N SER A 4 32.58 23.44 -5.04
CA SER A 4 31.71 23.26 -6.20
C SER A 4 31.21 21.81 -6.21
N PHE A 5 29.92 21.61 -6.02
CA PHE A 5 29.25 20.35 -6.28
C PHE A 5 28.99 20.26 -7.79
N LEU A 6 29.69 19.36 -8.49
CA LEU A 6 29.31 18.98 -9.85
C LEU A 6 28.08 18.08 -9.77
N PHE A 7 26.94 18.62 -10.21
CA PHE A 7 25.77 17.83 -10.54
C PHE A 7 26.05 17.09 -11.85
N VAL A 8 26.34 15.79 -11.78
CA VAL A 8 26.35 14.93 -12.96
C VAL A 8 24.92 14.53 -13.25
N THR A 9 24.36 15.12 -14.30
CA THR A 9 23.10 14.74 -14.93
C THR A 9 23.28 13.41 -15.68
N GLY A 10 23.32 12.31 -14.94
CA GLY A 10 22.93 10.99 -15.45
C GLY A 10 21.50 10.74 -15.04
N ASN A 11 20.70 10.05 -15.85
CA ASN A 11 19.31 9.71 -15.53
C ASN A 11 19.25 8.80 -14.30
N ILE A 12 19.37 9.38 -13.10
CA ILE A 12 18.98 8.75 -11.85
C ILE A 12 17.47 8.75 -11.89
N TYR A 13 16.88 7.56 -12.08
CA TYR A 13 15.46 7.25 -12.04
C TYR A 13 14.58 8.44 -11.61
N THR A 14 14.20 9.28 -12.56
CA THR A 14 13.03 10.11 -12.38
C THR A 14 11.88 9.13 -12.48
N ALA A 15 11.31 8.76 -11.34
CA ALA A 15 10.00 8.13 -11.32
C ALA A 15 9.05 9.10 -12.02
N LYS A 16 8.82 8.88 -13.31
CA LYS A 16 7.75 9.54 -14.03
C LYS A 16 6.47 8.95 -13.48
N ALA A 17 5.85 9.66 -12.53
CA ALA A 17 4.43 9.49 -12.29
C ALA A 17 3.76 9.76 -13.64
N THR A 18 3.28 8.70 -14.29
CA THR A 18 2.41 8.88 -15.45
C THR A 18 1.13 9.47 -14.89
N GLU A 19 0.83 10.73 -15.23
CA GLU A 19 -0.51 11.29 -15.05
C GLU A 19 -1.46 10.45 -15.92
N ILE A 20 -2.11 9.48 -15.29
CA ILE A 20 -3.17 8.67 -15.89
C ILE A 20 -4.50 9.36 -15.52
N PRO A 21 -5.45 9.48 -16.47
CA PRO A 21 -6.57 10.42 -16.36
C PRO A 21 -7.40 10.18 -15.11
N GLU A 22 -7.83 11.26 -14.45
CA GLU A 22 -8.86 11.26 -13.41
C GLU A 22 -10.08 10.48 -13.91
N ASN A 23 -10.21 9.24 -13.49
CA ASN A 23 -11.47 8.52 -13.55
C ASN A 23 -12.06 8.56 -12.14
N THR A 24 -12.96 9.53 -11.96
CA THR A 24 -13.92 9.73 -10.87
C THR A 24 -13.88 8.72 -9.72
N HIS A 25 -12.89 8.87 -8.83
CA HIS A 25 -13.03 8.54 -7.42
C HIS A 25 -13.12 9.87 -6.69
N ASN A 26 -14.33 10.41 -6.63
CA ASN A 26 -14.62 11.54 -5.74
C ASN A 26 -14.26 11.07 -4.33
N ILE A 27 -13.09 11.51 -3.85
CA ILE A 27 -12.63 11.35 -2.48
C ILE A 27 -13.71 11.98 -1.61
N ILE A 28 -14.59 11.14 -1.05
CA ILE A 28 -15.61 11.60 -0.12
C ILE A 28 -14.83 12.10 1.10
N LYS A 29 -14.76 13.42 1.25
CA LYS A 29 -14.37 14.07 2.50
C LYS A 29 -15.42 13.72 3.55
N GLN A 30 -15.30 12.56 4.18
CA GLN A 30 -16.07 12.24 5.37
C GLN A 30 -15.50 13.07 6.52
N GLN A 31 -16.19 14.16 6.87
CA GLN A 31 -16.03 14.85 8.15
C GLN A 31 -16.98 14.20 9.15
N GLY A 32 -16.49 13.72 10.30
CA GLY A 32 -17.39 13.48 11.44
C GLY A 32 -16.90 12.57 12.55
N VAL A 33 -16.53 11.32 12.28
CA VAL A 33 -16.15 10.32 13.30
C VAL A 33 -15.21 9.31 12.67
N SER A 34 -14.13 8.94 13.35
CA SER A 34 -13.14 8.00 12.81
C SER A 34 -13.59 6.53 12.83
N ILE A 35 -14.57 6.18 13.67
CA ILE A 35 -15.20 4.86 13.72
C ILE A 35 -16.72 5.05 13.74
N GLU A 36 -17.38 4.64 12.67
CA GLU A 36 -18.83 4.80 12.51
C GLU A 36 -19.60 3.57 13.00
N ASP A 37 -20.78 3.80 13.57
CA ASP A 37 -21.69 2.75 14.01
C ASP A 37 -22.60 2.33 12.85
N ILE A 38 -22.33 1.17 12.24
CA ILE A 38 -23.09 0.69 11.08
C ILE A 38 -24.54 0.42 11.48
N ASP A 39 -24.75 -0.17 12.66
CA ASP A 39 -26.08 -0.49 13.16
C ASP A 39 -26.92 0.77 13.30
N LYS A 40 -26.35 1.82 13.90
CA LYS A 40 -27.03 3.11 14.01
C LYS A 40 -27.29 3.77 12.64
N LYS A 41 -26.39 3.63 11.67
CA LYS A 41 -26.61 4.16 10.31
C LYS A 41 -27.77 3.45 9.63
N ILE A 42 -27.84 2.14 9.75
CA ILE A 42 -28.93 1.32 9.23
C ILE A 42 -30.25 1.72 9.89
N ASP A 43 -30.30 1.79 11.22
CA ASP A 43 -31.53 2.13 11.96
C ASP A 43 -32.02 3.54 11.60
N ASN A 44 -31.11 4.51 11.49
CA ASN A 44 -31.43 5.88 11.07
C ASN A 44 -31.95 5.93 9.62
N MET A 45 -31.34 5.16 8.71
CA MET A 45 -31.79 5.06 7.33
C MET A 45 -33.22 4.49 7.26
N ILE A 46 -33.50 3.42 8.00
CA ILE A 46 -34.83 2.80 8.09
C ILE A 46 -35.85 3.80 8.61
N ALA A 47 -35.51 4.54 9.67
CA ALA A 47 -36.38 5.56 10.24
C ALA A 47 -36.67 6.73 9.27
N SER A 48 -35.82 6.93 8.26
CA SER A 48 -36.01 7.96 7.22
C SER A 48 -36.95 7.52 6.09
N ILE A 49 -37.36 6.26 6.04
CA ILE A 49 -38.29 5.76 5.02
C ILE A 49 -39.69 6.35 5.28
N PRO A 50 -40.29 7.06 4.32
CA PRO A 50 -41.63 7.61 4.49
C PRO A 50 -42.68 6.50 4.72
N PRO A 51 -43.57 6.65 5.71
CA PRO A 51 -44.59 5.63 6.00
C PRO A 51 -45.67 5.60 4.90
N LEU A 52 -46.02 4.41 4.41
CA LEU A 52 -47.02 4.19 3.35
C LEU A 52 -48.43 4.73 3.68
N PHE A 53 -48.77 4.88 4.96
CA PHE A 53 -50.05 5.43 5.41
C PHE A 53 -49.90 6.55 6.45
N GLY A 54 -48.78 7.29 6.43
CA GLY A 54 -48.62 8.50 7.24
C GLY A 54 -48.38 8.30 8.75
N PHE A 55 -48.48 7.08 9.30
CA PHE A 55 -48.24 6.84 10.73
C PHE A 55 -47.55 5.51 11.12
N LEU A 56 -47.49 4.49 10.24
CA LEU A 56 -46.83 3.21 10.58
C LEU A 56 -45.41 3.14 10.01
N PRO A 57 -44.37 3.01 10.86
CA PRO A 57 -42.99 3.03 10.43
C PRO A 57 -42.54 1.70 9.82
N TYR A 58 -41.33 1.73 9.24
CA TYR A 58 -40.56 0.54 8.94
C TYR A 58 -39.67 0.21 10.15
N ASN A 59 -39.54 -1.08 10.46
CA ASN A 59 -38.66 -1.55 11.53
C ASN A 59 -37.67 -2.58 10.98
N ARG A 60 -36.48 -2.63 11.58
CA ARG A 60 -35.50 -3.68 11.33
C ARG A 60 -36.07 -5.05 11.70
N PHE A 61 -35.94 -6.02 10.81
CA PHE A 61 -36.55 -7.34 10.91
C PHE A 61 -35.61 -8.42 10.31
N PRO A 62 -34.69 -8.98 11.10
CA PRO A 62 -33.62 -9.85 10.59
C PRO A 62 -34.09 -11.27 10.23
N TYR A 63 -35.29 -11.70 10.63
CA TYR A 63 -35.70 -13.12 10.54
C TYR A 63 -35.74 -13.71 9.12
N MET A 64 -35.94 -12.91 8.09
CA MET A 64 -36.01 -13.41 6.70
C MET A 64 -34.68 -13.34 5.95
N PHE A 65 -33.90 -12.27 6.16
CA PHE A 65 -32.67 -12.01 5.42
C PHE A 65 -31.41 -12.32 6.24
N GLY A 66 -31.57 -12.69 7.50
CA GLY A 66 -30.49 -12.78 8.46
C GLY A 66 -29.99 -11.40 8.86
N GLU A 67 -28.84 -11.41 9.54
CA GLU A 67 -28.17 -10.19 9.97
C GLU A 67 -26.67 -10.43 10.03
N SER A 68 -25.93 -9.75 9.16
CA SER A 68 -24.47 -9.88 9.11
C SER A 68 -23.81 -8.67 8.46
N VAL A 69 -22.50 -8.53 8.71
CA VAL A 69 -21.65 -7.49 8.13
C VAL A 69 -20.39 -8.16 7.62
N ASP A 70 -20.17 -8.08 6.30
CA ASP A 70 -18.95 -8.58 5.67
C ASP A 70 -17.99 -7.42 5.38
N VAL A 71 -16.73 -7.58 5.79
CA VAL A 71 -15.70 -6.55 5.59
C VAL A 71 -14.78 -6.90 4.42
N SER A 72 -14.48 -5.92 3.60
CA SER A 72 -13.53 -6.04 2.49
C SER A 72 -12.80 -4.72 2.24
N GLY A 73 -11.88 -4.68 1.28
CA GLY A 73 -11.20 -3.43 0.93
C GLY A 73 -10.39 -3.57 -0.33
N ILE A 74 -9.97 -2.43 -0.86
CA ILE A 74 -9.15 -2.32 -2.07
C ILE A 74 -8.01 -1.33 -1.86
N ASN A 75 -6.88 -1.59 -2.51
CA ASN A 75 -5.83 -0.60 -2.65
C ASN A 75 -6.24 0.47 -3.67
N ILE A 76 -5.97 1.74 -3.36
CA ILE A 76 -6.19 2.84 -4.31
C ILE A 76 -4.85 3.10 -5.03
N GLU A 77 -4.61 2.38 -6.12
CA GLU A 77 -3.30 2.32 -6.78
C GLU A 77 -2.74 3.69 -7.19
N ASN A 78 -3.58 4.62 -7.63
CA ASN A 78 -3.14 5.97 -8.01
C ASN A 78 -2.67 6.84 -6.82
N THR A 79 -2.88 6.40 -5.59
CA THR A 79 -2.34 7.04 -4.38
C THR A 79 -1.01 6.46 -3.94
N ASN A 80 -0.53 5.40 -4.61
CA ASN A 80 0.71 4.76 -4.25
C ASN A 80 1.90 5.66 -4.61
N VAL A 81 2.76 5.89 -3.63
CA VAL A 81 4.03 6.59 -3.78
C VAL A 81 5.15 5.63 -3.47
N THR A 82 6.02 5.41 -4.44
CA THR A 82 7.23 4.58 -4.30
C THR A 82 8.46 5.46 -4.21
N SER A 83 9.30 5.20 -3.21
CA SER A 83 10.60 5.83 -3.02
C SER A 83 11.69 4.76 -2.92
N VAL A 84 12.84 5.03 -3.50
CA VAL A 84 14.00 4.12 -3.48
C VAL A 84 15.19 4.87 -2.89
N VAL A 85 15.76 4.31 -1.82
CA VAL A 85 16.94 4.85 -1.17
C VAL A 85 18.10 3.86 -1.34
N PRO A 86 19.16 4.21 -2.08
CA PRO A 86 20.33 3.36 -2.19
C PRO A 86 21.16 3.42 -0.90
N LEU A 87 21.39 2.26 -0.28
CA LEU A 87 22.19 2.12 0.93
C LEU A 87 23.57 1.59 0.57
N PHE A 88 24.62 2.38 0.81
CA PHE A 88 26.00 1.90 0.63
C PHE A 88 26.31 0.76 1.61
N ILE A 89 26.83 -0.35 1.11
CA ILE A 89 27.15 -1.54 1.93
C ILE A 89 28.64 -1.89 1.96
N GLY A 90 29.43 -1.41 1.00
CA GLY A 90 30.86 -1.67 0.96
C GLY A 90 31.52 -1.34 -0.37
N SER A 91 32.83 -1.46 -0.41
CA SER A 91 33.64 -1.14 -1.59
C SER A 91 34.85 -2.05 -1.72
N ASN A 92 35.28 -2.30 -2.95
CA ASN A 92 36.54 -2.95 -3.26
C ASN A 92 37.37 -2.11 -4.22
N THR A 93 38.70 -2.18 -4.09
CA THR A 93 39.63 -1.56 -5.02
C THR A 93 40.48 -2.64 -5.67
N PHE A 94 40.58 -2.59 -6.99
CA PHE A 94 41.38 -3.50 -7.80
C PHE A 94 42.39 -2.71 -8.61
N GLU A 95 43.58 -3.27 -8.80
CA GLU A 95 44.64 -2.65 -9.59
C GLU A 95 45.23 -3.69 -10.52
N ASN A 96 45.12 -3.43 -11.82
CA ASN A 96 45.70 -4.27 -12.84
C ASN A 96 46.99 -3.61 -13.35
N ARG A 97 48.14 -4.19 -13.00
CA ARG A 97 49.46 -3.72 -13.45
C ARG A 97 49.99 -4.45 -14.69
N THR A 98 49.15 -5.25 -15.33
CA THR A 98 49.52 -6.05 -16.50
C THR A 98 49.04 -5.39 -17.79
N ASP A 99 49.52 -5.93 -18.92
CA ASP A 99 49.14 -5.56 -20.28
C ASP A 99 47.83 -6.23 -20.75
N ARG A 100 47.21 -7.07 -19.90
CA ARG A 100 46.01 -7.85 -20.23
C ARG A 100 44.84 -7.50 -19.33
N LEU A 101 43.62 -7.70 -19.80
CA LEU A 101 42.42 -7.61 -18.97
C LEU A 101 42.47 -8.66 -17.85
N ILE A 102 42.20 -8.26 -16.60
CA ILE A 102 42.08 -9.17 -15.45
C ILE A 102 40.69 -9.02 -14.85
N THR A 103 40.04 -10.14 -14.54
CA THR A 103 38.77 -10.14 -13.81
C THR A 103 39.02 -10.42 -12.33
N TYR A 104 38.60 -9.50 -11.47
CA TYR A 104 38.61 -9.68 -10.02
C TYR A 104 37.20 -9.99 -9.53
N ASN A 105 37.08 -10.67 -8.39
CA ASN A 105 35.79 -10.84 -7.72
C ASN A 105 35.69 -9.90 -6.54
N THR A 106 34.52 -9.28 -6.37
CA THR A 106 34.24 -8.52 -5.15
C THR A 106 34.18 -9.42 -3.93
N SER A 107 34.38 -8.84 -2.75
CA SER A 107 33.97 -9.44 -1.49
C SER A 107 32.45 -9.65 -1.48
N SER A 108 31.99 -10.56 -0.62
CA SER A 108 30.57 -10.60 -0.26
C SER A 108 30.28 -9.48 0.73
N PHE A 109 29.12 -8.85 0.60
CA PHE A 109 28.64 -7.82 1.51
C PHE A 109 27.25 -8.19 2.00
N SER A 110 26.95 -7.92 3.26
CA SER A 110 25.63 -8.18 3.83
C SER A 110 25.11 -6.98 4.58
N LYS A 111 23.81 -6.72 4.48
CA LYS A 111 23.12 -5.67 5.21
C LYS A 111 21.78 -6.18 5.69
N SER A 112 21.51 -6.04 6.99
CA SER A 112 20.18 -6.28 7.54
C SER A 112 19.31 -5.04 7.36
N ILE A 113 18.12 -5.24 6.79
CA ILE A 113 17.06 -4.24 6.71
C ILE A 113 15.87 -4.77 7.50
N THR A 114 15.24 -3.89 8.28
CA THR A 114 13.96 -4.19 8.92
C THR A 114 12.86 -3.94 7.90
N ASP A 115 12.42 -5.00 7.24
CA ASP A 115 11.23 -4.96 6.42
C ASP A 115 10.04 -4.69 7.34
N SER A 116 9.16 -3.77 6.96
CA SER A 116 8.01 -3.43 7.79
C SER A 116 6.80 -3.07 6.98
N THR A 117 5.64 -3.44 7.48
CA THR A 117 4.34 -3.01 6.96
C THR A 117 3.59 -2.36 8.10
N THR A 118 3.30 -1.08 7.94
CA THR A 118 2.48 -0.29 8.84
C THR A 118 1.16 0.01 8.18
N THR A 119 0.06 -0.31 8.85
CA THR A 119 -1.31 -0.02 8.41
C THR A 119 -2.02 0.82 9.47
N GLN A 120 -2.88 1.73 9.01
CA GLN A 120 -3.70 2.54 9.90
C GLN A 120 -5.09 2.76 9.30
N THR A 121 -6.12 2.37 10.02
CA THR A 121 -7.50 2.75 9.71
C THR A 121 -7.69 4.24 10.03
N LEU A 122 -8.19 5.00 9.07
CA LEU A 122 -8.52 6.42 9.24
C LEU A 122 -10.02 6.59 9.52
N HIS A 123 -10.83 5.89 8.73
CA HIS A 123 -12.28 5.81 8.89
C HIS A 123 -12.67 4.35 8.86
N GLY A 124 -13.27 3.88 9.94
CA GLY A 124 -13.64 2.49 10.12
C GLY A 124 -15.05 2.34 10.67
N PHE A 125 -15.36 1.14 11.15
CA PHE A 125 -16.69 0.77 11.56
C PHE A 125 -16.70 -0.01 12.86
N LYS A 126 -17.78 0.15 13.63
CA LYS A 126 -18.17 -0.78 14.69
C LYS A 126 -19.56 -1.32 14.38
N THR A 127 -19.78 -2.56 14.79
CA THR A 127 -21.06 -3.24 14.70
C THR A 127 -21.21 -4.18 15.90
N ALA A 128 -22.44 -4.44 16.31
CA ALA A 128 -22.76 -5.40 17.35
C ALA A 128 -22.64 -6.87 16.89
N PHE A 129 -22.51 -7.13 15.59
CA PHE A 129 -22.35 -8.49 15.06
C PHE A 129 -20.90 -8.95 15.05
N GLU A 130 -20.70 -10.27 14.95
CA GLU A 130 -19.39 -10.90 14.77
C GLU A 130 -18.79 -10.57 13.39
N ALA A 131 -18.48 -9.31 13.15
CA ALA A 131 -17.60 -8.93 12.05
C ALA A 131 -16.18 -9.29 12.50
N SER A 132 -15.54 -10.24 11.80
CA SER A 132 -14.15 -10.62 12.05
C SER A 132 -13.30 -9.36 12.03
N GLY A 133 -12.82 -8.87 13.18
CA GLY A 133 -12.27 -7.52 13.39
C GLY A 133 -11.02 -7.13 12.58
N LYS A 134 -10.68 -7.88 11.54
CA LYS A 134 -9.57 -7.65 10.62
C LYS A 134 -9.99 -7.86 9.17
N VAL A 135 -9.53 -6.97 8.29
CA VAL A 135 -9.63 -7.13 6.83
C VAL A 135 -8.23 -7.22 6.24
N GLY A 136 -8.03 -8.18 5.33
CA GLY A 136 -6.81 -8.32 4.54
C GLY A 136 -7.01 -7.74 3.15
N ILE A 137 -6.25 -6.71 2.79
CA ILE A 137 -6.28 -6.09 1.47
C ILE A 137 -5.01 -6.53 0.71
N PRO A 138 -5.14 -7.25 -0.41
CA PRO A 138 -3.98 -7.64 -1.20
C PRO A 138 -3.34 -6.39 -1.82
N LEU A 139 -2.01 -6.31 -1.72
CA LEU A 139 -1.19 -5.31 -2.39
C LEU A 139 -0.27 -6.03 -3.37
N VAL A 140 -0.36 -5.65 -4.64
CA VAL A 140 0.56 -6.06 -5.70
C VAL A 140 1.15 -4.78 -6.28
N THR A 141 2.47 -4.63 -6.23
CA THR A 141 3.15 -3.43 -6.75
C THR A 141 4.06 -3.75 -7.92
N GLU A 142 4.40 -2.71 -8.68
CA GLU A 142 5.47 -2.76 -9.68
C GLU A 142 6.76 -3.24 -8.98
N GLY A 143 7.26 -4.42 -9.35
CA GLY A 143 8.32 -5.14 -8.62
C GLY A 143 7.89 -6.47 -7.98
N GLN A 144 6.65 -6.95 -8.19
CA GLN A 144 6.13 -8.26 -7.75
C GLN A 144 6.04 -8.48 -6.24
N ILE A 145 6.15 -7.42 -5.41
CA ILE A 145 5.87 -7.55 -3.99
C ILE A 145 4.39 -7.88 -3.84
N LYS A 146 4.11 -9.08 -3.29
CA LYS A 146 2.77 -9.56 -2.95
C LYS A 146 2.67 -9.62 -1.45
N THR A 147 1.90 -8.72 -0.86
CA THR A 147 1.64 -8.70 0.59
C THR A 147 0.15 -8.50 0.86
N THR A 148 -0.27 -8.84 2.08
CA THR A 148 -1.63 -8.57 2.56
C THR A 148 -1.55 -7.51 3.63
N LEU A 149 -2.19 -6.36 3.38
CA LEU A 149 -2.33 -5.27 4.33
C LEU A 149 -3.46 -5.61 5.30
N GLU A 150 -3.13 -5.78 6.58
CA GLU A 150 -4.11 -6.09 7.62
C GLU A 150 -4.60 -4.81 8.31
N TYR A 151 -5.90 -4.57 8.30
CA TYR A 151 -6.52 -3.43 9.00
C TYR A 151 -7.47 -3.92 10.07
N ASN A 152 -7.46 -3.26 11.23
CA ASN A 152 -8.55 -3.34 12.18
C ASN A 152 -9.54 -2.22 11.87
N PHE A 153 -10.69 -2.54 11.28
CA PHE A 153 -11.67 -1.51 10.92
C PHE A 153 -12.38 -0.93 12.15
N SER A 154 -12.28 -1.53 13.33
CA SER A 154 -12.92 -1.02 14.56
C SER A 154 -12.02 -0.11 15.42
N ASN A 155 -10.76 0.10 15.00
CA ASN A 155 -9.80 0.92 15.71
C ASN A 155 -8.92 1.71 14.72
N THR A 156 -8.57 2.94 15.08
CA THR A 156 -7.69 3.85 14.31
C THR A 156 -6.20 3.73 14.63
N ASP A 157 -5.84 2.84 15.56
CA ASP A 157 -4.45 2.62 15.95
C ASP A 157 -3.63 2.10 14.77
N SER A 158 -2.40 2.61 14.68
CA SER A 158 -1.43 2.12 13.70
C SER A 158 -0.89 0.76 14.16
N THR A 159 -0.91 -0.22 13.27
CA THR A 159 -0.32 -1.54 13.52
C THR A 159 0.88 -1.73 12.61
N THR A 160 2.02 -2.13 13.17
CA THR A 160 3.24 -2.40 12.41
C THR A 160 3.67 -3.85 12.58
N LYS A 161 3.81 -4.57 11.47
CA LYS A 161 4.51 -5.86 11.40
C LYS A 161 5.90 -5.62 10.85
N SER A 162 6.91 -6.23 11.45
CA SER A 162 8.29 -6.10 10.98
C SER A 162 9.04 -7.42 11.06
N VAL A 163 9.94 -7.62 10.10
CA VAL A 163 10.85 -8.76 10.03
C VAL A 163 12.21 -8.22 9.60
N THR A 164 13.26 -8.57 10.34
CA THR A 164 14.62 -8.20 9.94
C THR A 164 15.16 -9.24 8.97
N THR A 165 15.40 -8.83 7.73
CA THR A 165 15.95 -9.67 6.68
C THR A 165 17.40 -9.26 6.41
N THR A 166 18.30 -10.23 6.39
CA THR A 166 19.71 -10.00 6.03
C THR A 166 19.91 -10.29 4.55
N TYR A 167 20.12 -9.24 3.78
CA TYR A 167 20.38 -9.31 2.35
C TYR A 167 21.88 -9.48 2.12
N THR A 168 22.27 -10.43 1.27
CA THR A 168 23.67 -10.74 0.98
C THR A 168 23.98 -10.60 -0.51
N ALA A 169 24.87 -9.67 -0.84
CA ALA A 169 25.48 -9.56 -2.15
C ALA A 169 26.58 -10.63 -2.28
N THR A 170 26.42 -11.55 -3.22
CA THR A 170 27.47 -12.52 -3.56
C THR A 170 28.62 -11.82 -4.31
N PRO A 171 29.86 -12.34 -4.24
CA PRO A 171 30.96 -11.88 -5.07
C PRO A 171 30.57 -11.68 -6.54
N GLN A 172 30.85 -10.50 -7.08
CA GLN A 172 30.58 -10.12 -8.47
C GLN A 172 31.88 -10.05 -9.27
N PRO A 173 31.93 -10.58 -10.51
CA PRO A 173 33.10 -10.49 -11.36
C PRO A 173 33.21 -9.09 -12.00
N ILE A 174 34.35 -8.43 -11.78
CA ILE A 174 34.66 -7.08 -12.27
C ILE A 174 35.85 -7.14 -13.23
N PRO A 175 35.66 -6.87 -14.53
CA PRO A 175 36.75 -6.78 -15.50
C PRO A 175 37.52 -5.46 -15.32
N VAL A 176 38.83 -5.56 -15.11
CA VAL A 176 39.73 -4.41 -14.89
C VAL A 176 40.71 -4.29 -16.05
N PRO A 177 40.66 -3.22 -16.85
CA PRO A 177 41.54 -3.05 -18.02
C PRO A 177 43.03 -2.99 -17.64
N PRO A 178 43.93 -3.22 -18.62
CA PRO A 178 45.38 -3.06 -18.43
C PRO A 178 45.76 -1.73 -17.79
N TYR A 179 46.74 -1.74 -16.89
CA TYR A 179 47.28 -0.53 -16.24
C TYR A 179 46.25 0.39 -15.56
N THR A 180 45.12 -0.16 -15.14
CA THR A 180 44.00 0.60 -14.58
C THR A 180 43.81 0.25 -13.09
N LYS A 181 43.42 1.25 -12.29
CA LYS A 181 42.96 1.07 -10.92
C LYS A 181 41.48 1.40 -10.83
N THR A 182 40.67 0.48 -10.32
CA THR A 182 39.21 0.63 -10.25
C THR A 182 38.70 0.49 -8.82
N ARG A 183 37.66 1.25 -8.46
CA ARG A 183 36.90 1.07 -7.22
C ARG A 183 35.48 0.62 -7.56
N THR A 184 34.97 -0.42 -6.92
CA THR A 184 33.59 -0.88 -7.08
C THR A 184 32.85 -0.69 -5.76
N ASP A 185 31.84 0.19 -5.78
CA ASP A 185 30.99 0.49 -4.64
C ASP A 185 29.68 -0.29 -4.78
N VAL A 186 29.29 -1.00 -3.73
CA VAL A 186 28.09 -1.82 -3.70
C VAL A 186 27.02 -1.14 -2.86
N TYR A 187 25.79 -1.19 -3.36
CA TYR A 187 24.62 -0.60 -2.75
C TYR A 187 23.46 -1.60 -2.70
N LEU A 188 22.61 -1.46 -1.69
CA LEU A 188 21.33 -2.15 -1.56
C LEU A 188 20.20 -1.13 -1.68
N ASN A 189 19.29 -1.31 -2.62
CA ASN A 189 18.09 -0.48 -2.71
C ASN A 189 17.13 -0.84 -1.57
N GLN A 190 16.79 0.14 -0.74
CA GLN A 190 15.64 0.06 0.16
C GLN A 190 14.46 0.76 -0.49
N VAL A 191 13.38 0.02 -0.70
CA VAL A 191 12.15 0.52 -1.30
C VAL A 191 11.15 0.83 -0.18
N SER A 192 10.50 1.99 -0.28
CA SER A 192 9.37 2.37 0.54
C SER A 192 8.17 2.64 -0.35
N ILE A 193 7.03 2.03 -0.03
CA ILE A 193 5.77 2.19 -0.75
C ILE A 193 4.72 2.63 0.26
N SER A 194 4.06 3.75 -0.01
CA SER A 194 2.96 4.25 0.81
C SER A 194 1.74 4.51 -0.04
N GLY A 195 0.55 4.48 0.54
CA GLY A 195 -0.69 4.71 -0.21
C GLY A 195 -1.92 4.66 0.69
N ASN A 196 -3.07 4.82 0.06
CA ASN A 196 -4.38 4.77 0.70
C ASN A 196 -5.17 3.54 0.25
N VAL A 197 -6.08 3.10 1.11
CA VAL A 197 -7.02 2.01 0.83
C VAL A 197 -8.45 2.47 1.11
N GLU A 198 -9.41 1.88 0.39
CA GLU A 198 -10.81 1.92 0.79
C GLU A 198 -11.16 0.65 1.56
N ILE A 199 -11.91 0.82 2.65
CA ILE A 199 -12.40 -0.28 3.49
C ILE A 199 -13.92 -0.27 3.38
N TYR A 200 -14.52 -1.43 3.15
CA TYR A 200 -15.96 -1.58 2.97
C TYR A 200 -16.54 -2.47 4.05
N ALA A 201 -17.74 -2.14 4.48
CA ALA A 201 -18.59 -3.00 5.26
C ALA A 201 -19.93 -3.17 4.56
N ASP A 202 -20.20 -4.38 4.08
CA ASP A 202 -21.42 -4.78 3.37
C ASP A 202 -22.38 -5.46 4.36
N ALA A 203 -23.43 -4.75 4.76
CA ALA A 203 -24.40 -5.22 5.74
C ALA A 203 -25.67 -5.76 5.08
N ILE A 204 -26.18 -6.87 5.61
CA ILE A 204 -27.51 -7.43 5.28
C ILE A 204 -28.40 -7.41 6.52
N THR A 205 -29.65 -6.99 6.33
CA THR A 205 -30.75 -7.22 7.27
C THR A 205 -32.07 -7.09 6.51
N GLY A 206 -33.19 -7.46 7.14
CA GLY A 206 -34.52 -7.23 6.61
C GLY A 206 -35.16 -6.00 7.22
N ILE A 207 -36.13 -5.42 6.52
CA ILE A 207 -36.98 -4.34 7.04
C ILE A 207 -38.44 -4.71 6.82
N LYS A 208 -39.28 -4.49 7.84
CA LYS A 208 -40.70 -4.81 7.82
C LYS A 208 -41.52 -3.51 7.83
N ALA A 209 -42.44 -3.39 6.89
CA ALA A 209 -43.47 -2.36 6.91
C ALA A 209 -44.57 -2.77 7.90
N GLU A 210 -44.74 -2.05 9.02
CA GLU A 210 -45.77 -2.41 10.01
C GLU A 210 -47.20 -2.29 9.46
N SER A 211 -47.41 -1.47 8.43
CA SER A 211 -48.71 -1.29 7.79
C SER A 211 -49.22 -2.50 7.01
N SER A 212 -48.33 -3.27 6.41
CA SER A 212 -48.70 -4.38 5.51
C SER A 212 -48.12 -5.72 5.94
N GLY A 213 -47.16 -5.73 6.86
CA GLY A 213 -46.37 -6.91 7.19
C GLY A 213 -45.34 -7.28 6.13
N THR A 214 -45.24 -6.52 5.03
CA THR A 214 -44.28 -6.78 3.95
C THR A 214 -42.86 -6.64 4.47
N VAL A 215 -42.02 -7.64 4.17
CA VAL A 215 -40.59 -7.62 4.50
C VAL A 215 -39.79 -7.50 3.22
N ILE A 216 -38.84 -6.57 3.19
CA ILE A 216 -37.90 -6.37 2.08
C ILE A 216 -36.46 -6.33 2.60
N SER A 217 -35.48 -6.47 1.72
CA SER A 217 -34.07 -6.36 2.07
C SER A 217 -33.69 -4.92 2.43
N ILE A 218 -32.60 -4.75 3.18
CA ILE A 218 -32.06 -3.43 3.49
C ILE A 218 -31.64 -2.67 2.22
N GLY A 219 -31.17 -3.38 1.19
CA GLY A 219 -30.85 -2.81 -0.12
C GLY A 219 -32.08 -2.24 -0.84
N ALA A 220 -33.23 -2.93 -0.79
CA ALA A 220 -34.49 -2.36 -1.28
C ALA A 220 -34.94 -1.17 -0.41
N GLY A 221 -34.74 -1.26 0.91
CA GLY A 221 -35.00 -0.15 1.84
C GLY A 221 -34.22 1.12 1.53
N LEU A 222 -32.99 0.99 1.02
CA LEU A 222 -32.16 2.12 0.60
C LEU A 222 -32.84 2.99 -0.47
N ASP A 223 -33.59 2.39 -1.41
CA ASP A 223 -34.30 3.13 -2.46
C ASP A 223 -35.50 3.93 -1.93
N LEU A 224 -36.04 3.51 -0.78
CA LEU A 224 -37.20 4.13 -0.14
C LEU A 224 -36.80 5.19 0.88
N ALA A 225 -35.55 5.19 1.33
CA ALA A 225 -35.04 6.08 2.37
C ALA A 225 -34.93 7.52 1.85
N SER A 226 -35.45 8.48 2.63
CA SER A 226 -35.23 9.90 2.35
C SER A 226 -33.81 10.37 2.69
N ASN A 227 -33.09 9.62 3.53
CA ASN A 227 -31.69 9.86 3.87
C ASN A 227 -30.94 8.54 4.07
N THR A 228 -29.87 8.33 3.31
CA THR A 228 -29.08 7.09 3.36
C THR A 228 -27.99 7.10 4.42
N TYR A 229 -27.71 8.25 5.06
CA TYR A 229 -26.61 8.41 6.02
C TYR A 229 -25.23 7.96 5.48
N GLY A 230 -25.03 8.13 4.17
CA GLY A 230 -23.80 7.75 3.48
C GLY A 230 -23.69 6.26 3.15
N LEU A 231 -24.72 5.47 3.43
CA LEU A 231 -24.84 4.10 2.92
C LEU A 231 -25.10 4.14 1.40
N ILE A 232 -24.50 3.22 0.68
CA ILE A 232 -24.74 2.97 -0.74
C ILE A 232 -25.16 1.53 -0.97
N ARG A 233 -25.64 1.17 -2.15
CA ARG A 233 -25.91 -0.23 -2.48
C ARG A 233 -24.61 -1.00 -2.62
N SER A 234 -24.55 -2.22 -2.10
CA SER A 234 -23.38 -3.05 -2.35
C SER A 234 -23.31 -3.43 -3.84
N PRO A 235 -22.16 -3.26 -4.51
CA PRO A 235 -21.99 -3.67 -5.90
C PRO A 235 -21.95 -5.20 -6.07
N LYS A 236 -21.74 -5.95 -4.98
CA LYS A 236 -21.66 -7.42 -5.01
C LYS A 236 -23.02 -8.09 -4.78
N ASP A 237 -23.92 -7.41 -4.08
CA ASP A 237 -25.20 -7.95 -3.63
C ASP A 237 -26.23 -6.81 -3.50
N PRO A 238 -27.24 -6.73 -4.38
CA PRO A 238 -28.21 -5.64 -4.35
C PRO A 238 -29.10 -5.62 -3.11
N ASP A 239 -29.17 -6.71 -2.33
CA ASP A 239 -29.91 -6.77 -1.07
C ASP A 239 -29.15 -6.15 0.10
N ARG A 240 -27.87 -5.82 -0.09
CA ARG A 240 -26.99 -5.25 0.93
C ARG A 240 -26.77 -3.76 0.76
N VAL A 241 -26.48 -3.12 1.89
CA VAL A 241 -25.97 -1.75 1.95
C VAL A 241 -24.49 -1.76 2.33
N ARG A 242 -23.74 -0.81 1.78
CA ARG A 242 -22.31 -0.64 1.99
C ARG A 242 -22.02 0.68 2.70
N ALA A 243 -21.23 0.60 3.77
CA ALA A 243 -20.51 1.74 4.31
C ALA A 243 -19.08 1.77 3.74
N ILE A 244 -18.55 2.97 3.50
CA ILE A 244 -17.20 3.19 2.99
C ILE A 244 -16.36 3.90 4.05
N GLY A 245 -15.23 3.29 4.37
CA GLY A 245 -14.18 3.77 5.24
C GLY A 245 -12.87 3.85 4.47
N SER A 246 -11.80 4.22 5.17
CA SER A 246 -10.49 4.44 4.56
C SER A 246 -9.36 4.07 5.50
N GLY A 247 -8.22 3.75 4.92
CA GLY A 247 -6.97 3.54 5.63
C GLY A 247 -5.79 4.03 4.82
N LYS A 248 -4.62 4.01 5.46
CA LYS A 248 -3.33 4.24 4.79
C LYS A 248 -2.35 3.14 5.16
N PHE A 249 -1.33 2.95 4.34
CA PHE A 249 -0.24 2.05 4.63
C PHE A 249 1.12 2.67 4.31
N ASN A 250 2.14 2.11 4.93
CA ASN A 250 3.54 2.30 4.56
C ASN A 250 4.25 0.95 4.64
N LEU A 251 4.94 0.60 3.58
CA LEU A 251 5.72 -0.62 3.41
C LEU A 251 7.18 -0.22 3.22
N ILE A 252 8.09 -0.91 3.90
CA ILE A 252 9.54 -0.82 3.71
C ILE A 252 10.06 -2.22 3.42
N HIS A 253 10.85 -2.36 2.36
CA HIS A 253 11.45 -3.64 1.97
C HIS A 253 12.82 -3.43 1.32
N GLY A 254 13.75 -4.36 1.52
CA GLY A 254 14.96 -4.45 0.69
C GLY A 254 14.63 -4.99 -0.70
N ALA A 255 15.12 -4.37 -1.76
CA ALA A 255 14.86 -4.77 -3.15
C ALA A 255 16.09 -5.42 -3.78
N ASP A 256 16.83 -4.70 -4.62
CA ASP A 256 17.95 -5.25 -5.37
C ASP A 256 19.28 -4.63 -4.98
N PHE A 257 20.36 -5.38 -5.23
CA PHE A 257 21.70 -4.82 -5.17
C PHE A 257 22.11 -4.22 -6.50
N PHE A 258 22.95 -3.20 -6.44
CA PHE A 258 23.68 -2.73 -7.61
C PHE A 258 25.10 -2.33 -7.22
N ALA A 259 25.99 -2.39 -8.19
CA ALA A 259 27.37 -1.95 -8.07
C ALA A 259 27.65 -0.83 -9.06
N ILE A 260 28.41 0.17 -8.61
CA ILE A 260 28.98 1.21 -9.47
C ILE A 260 30.49 1.04 -9.45
N THR A 261 31.08 0.85 -10.62
CA THR A 261 32.54 0.78 -10.78
C THR A 261 33.07 2.09 -11.34
N TYR A 262 34.11 2.60 -10.69
CA TYR A 262 34.83 3.80 -11.05
C TYR A 262 36.25 3.47 -11.50
N ASP A 263 36.74 4.11 -12.56
CA ASP A 263 38.17 4.23 -12.82
C ASP A 263 38.74 5.33 -11.92
N ILE A 264 39.73 4.97 -11.11
CA ILE A 264 40.44 5.85 -10.17
C ILE A 264 41.96 5.84 -10.42
N THR A 265 42.40 5.49 -11.63
CA THR A 265 43.83 5.39 -12.01
C THR A 265 44.60 6.67 -11.71
N TYR A 266 43.96 7.83 -11.92
CA TYR A 266 44.54 9.15 -11.67
C TYR A 266 44.14 9.75 -10.31
N GLY A 267 43.69 8.89 -9.38
CA GLY A 267 43.24 9.28 -8.04
C GLY A 267 41.75 9.60 -7.96
N GLU A 268 41.24 9.66 -6.72
CA GLU A 268 39.81 9.79 -6.40
C GLU A 268 39.16 11.07 -6.94
N ALA A 269 39.90 12.17 -7.00
CA ALA A 269 39.39 13.43 -7.54
C ALA A 269 39.09 13.37 -9.05
N SER A 270 39.65 12.38 -9.75
CA SER A 270 39.46 12.16 -11.19
C SER A 270 38.58 10.95 -11.47
N ALA A 271 37.89 10.41 -10.45
CA ALA A 271 37.09 9.21 -10.57
C ALA A 271 36.02 9.33 -11.67
N ARG A 272 35.90 8.31 -12.53
CA ARG A 272 34.89 8.26 -13.60
C ARG A 272 34.14 6.95 -13.53
N ILE A 273 32.81 7.01 -13.63
CA ILE A 273 31.98 5.81 -13.71
C ILE A 273 32.31 5.09 -15.03
N ILE A 274 32.57 3.78 -14.93
CA ILE A 274 32.88 2.92 -16.07
C ILE A 274 31.93 1.71 -16.18
N ASP A 275 31.26 1.31 -15.10
CA ASP A 275 30.23 0.28 -15.12
C ASP A 275 29.16 0.54 -14.05
N VAL A 276 27.92 0.18 -14.36
CA VAL A 276 26.80 0.12 -13.41
C VAL A 276 26.08 -1.19 -13.64
N ARG A 277 26.00 -2.03 -12.60
CA ARG A 277 25.46 -3.38 -12.71
C ARG A 277 24.46 -3.66 -11.61
N GLU A 278 23.25 -4.01 -11.99
CA GLU A 278 22.24 -4.56 -11.09
C GLU A 278 22.41 -6.08 -10.96
N PHE A 279 22.17 -6.60 -9.77
CA PHE A 279 22.17 -8.04 -9.53
C PHE A 279 21.14 -8.41 -8.46
N SER A 280 20.35 -9.43 -8.78
CA SER A 280 19.23 -9.87 -7.95
C SER A 280 19.70 -10.53 -6.66
N LEU A 281 18.83 -10.45 -5.65
CA LEU A 281 18.90 -11.27 -4.45
C LEU A 281 18.78 -12.76 -4.84
N LYS A 282 19.61 -13.61 -4.23
CA LYS A 282 19.37 -15.04 -4.16
C LYS A 282 18.87 -15.41 -2.77
#